data_AF-A0A931R118-F1
#
_entry.id   AF-A0A931R118-F1
#
_cell.length_a   1.000
_cell.length_b   1.000
_cell.length_c   1.000
_cell.angle_alpha   90.00
_cell.angle_beta   90.00
_cell.angle_gamma   90.00
#
_symmetry.space_group_name_H-M   'P 1'
#
loop_
_entity.id
_entity.type
_entity.pdbx_description
1 polymer ?
#
loop_
_entity_poly.entity_id
_entity_poly.type
_entity_poly.pdbx_seq_one_letter_code
_entity_poly.pdbx_strand_id
1 'polypeptide(L)'
;MRRFLTAAAVALLLVAGAAIPTEAAIKGDYLEVRSADVYTGPCVANGEVGLVGDQAILAWKVTEGNWKGVTLSGLGVVAVVKASATLGDPFHNPYPAKAVLILDERATAEQRKALREFAQSAAGELLKNVVRVETAAIHLEVGQGDSHGAAKLVAGPFARIATRSLCKDDHLCGNEFVYYPPLVE
;
A
#
# COMPACT_ATOMS: atom_id res chain seq x y z
N MET A 1 -20.09 50.34 30.03
CA MET A 1 -19.32 50.33 28.76
C MET A 1 -18.17 49.32 28.75
N ARG A 2 -17.33 49.25 29.81
CA ARG A 2 -16.15 48.36 29.88
C ARG A 2 -16.45 46.84 30.00
N ARG A 3 -17.65 46.46 30.46
CA ARG A 3 -18.11 45.06 30.59
C ARG A 3 -18.75 44.48 29.31
N PHE A 4 -19.20 45.34 28.39
CA PHE A 4 -19.78 44.91 27.11
C PHE A 4 -18.70 44.68 26.04
N LEU A 5 -17.53 45.33 26.17
CA LEU A 5 -16.39 45.15 25.27
C LEU A 5 -15.66 43.81 25.50
N THR A 6 -15.64 43.31 26.73
CA THR A 6 -15.06 41.99 27.07
C THR A 6 -15.90 40.81 26.58
N ALA A 7 -17.22 40.97 26.46
CA ALA A 7 -18.09 39.91 25.95
C ALA A 7 -17.97 39.74 24.43
N ALA A 8 -17.77 40.84 23.69
CA ALA A 8 -17.59 40.79 22.23
C ALA A 8 -16.23 40.17 21.83
N ALA A 9 -15.18 40.38 22.63
CA ALA A 9 -13.86 39.82 22.36
C ALA A 9 -13.80 38.29 22.58
N VAL A 10 -14.57 37.75 23.53
CA VAL A 10 -14.65 36.30 23.78
C VAL A 10 -15.55 35.59 22.75
N ALA A 11 -16.59 36.26 22.25
CA ALA A 11 -17.45 35.71 21.19
C ALA A 11 -16.74 35.61 19.83
N LEU A 12 -15.78 36.49 19.52
CA LEU A 12 -15.02 36.44 18.28
C LEU A 12 -13.91 35.36 18.27
N LEU A 13 -13.49 34.89 19.45
CA LEU A 13 -12.48 33.84 19.61
C LEU A 13 -13.06 32.41 19.52
N LEU A 14 -14.39 32.24 19.54
CA LEU A 14 -15.05 30.94 19.46
C LEU A 14 -15.47 30.53 18.04
N VAL A 15 -15.34 31.42 17.05
CA VAL A 15 -15.67 31.11 15.63
C VAL A 15 -14.42 30.70 14.83
N ALA A 16 -13.22 30.82 15.41
CA ALA A 16 -11.99 30.25 14.84
C ALA A 16 -11.78 28.78 15.24
N GLY A 17 -12.87 28.03 15.40
CA GLY A 17 -12.82 26.57 15.44
C GLY A 17 -12.27 26.10 14.10
N ALA A 18 -10.97 25.85 14.07
CA ALA A 18 -10.26 25.31 12.94
C ALA A 18 -11.07 24.15 12.36
N ALA A 19 -11.60 24.33 11.15
CA ALA A 19 -11.80 23.21 10.27
C ALA A 19 -10.41 22.62 10.06
N ILE A 20 -10.00 21.69 10.92
CA ILE A 20 -8.91 20.79 10.61
C ILE A 20 -9.43 20.08 9.37
N PRO A 21 -8.87 20.32 8.17
CA PRO A 21 -9.18 19.43 7.07
C PRO A 21 -8.69 18.07 7.56
N THR A 22 -9.62 17.20 7.94
CA THR A 22 -9.38 15.77 7.90
C THR A 22 -9.03 15.54 6.44
N GLU A 23 -7.73 15.44 6.14
CA GLU A 23 -7.27 14.99 4.83
C GLU A 23 -8.11 13.74 4.54
N ALA A 24 -9.00 13.81 3.55
CA ALA A 24 -9.91 12.71 3.28
C ALA A 24 -9.05 11.47 3.06
N ALA A 25 -9.20 10.47 3.93
CA ALA A 25 -8.38 9.27 3.89
C ALA A 25 -8.43 8.68 2.48
N ILE A 26 -7.26 8.42 1.89
CA ILE A 26 -7.17 7.78 0.59
C ILE A 26 -7.78 6.39 0.72
N LYS A 27 -8.80 6.13 -0.09
CA LYS A 27 -9.47 4.83 -0.19
C LYS A 27 -9.06 4.16 -1.48
N GLY A 28 -8.94 2.85 -1.44
CA GLY A 28 -8.52 2.08 -2.59
C GLY A 28 -8.29 0.62 -2.28
N ASP A 29 -7.81 -0.07 -3.30
CA ASP A 29 -7.36 -1.44 -3.20
C ASP A 29 -5.85 -1.48 -2.99
N TYR A 30 -5.41 -2.39 -2.14
CA TYR A 30 -4.00 -2.73 -1.97
C TYR A 30 -3.79 -4.21 -2.35
N LEU A 31 -2.79 -4.46 -3.18
CA LEU A 31 -2.33 -5.81 -3.51
C LEU A 31 -0.85 -5.91 -3.21
N GLU A 32 -0.48 -6.99 -2.54
CA GLU A 32 0.88 -7.34 -2.22
C GLU A 32 1.15 -8.78 -2.63
N VAL A 33 2.28 -9.01 -3.29
CA VAL A 33 2.77 -10.35 -3.62
C VAL A 33 4.22 -10.46 -3.22
N ARG A 34 4.56 -11.51 -2.48
CA ARG A 34 5.92 -11.80 -2.02
C ARG A 34 6.44 -13.07 -2.67
N SER A 35 7.77 -13.18 -2.71
CA SER A 35 8.52 -14.29 -3.32
C SER A 35 8.89 -15.41 -2.34
N ALA A 36 8.21 -15.50 -1.19
CA ALA A 36 8.41 -16.59 -0.23
C ALA A 36 7.08 -17.20 0.17
N ASP A 37 7.06 -18.51 0.20
CA ASP A 37 5.99 -19.27 0.82
C ASP A 37 6.27 -19.49 2.30
N VAL A 38 5.26 -19.25 3.12
CA VAL A 38 5.30 -19.51 4.56
C VAL A 38 4.06 -20.30 4.95
N TYR A 39 4.30 -21.46 5.56
CA TYR A 39 3.26 -22.36 6.02
C TYR A 39 3.41 -22.54 7.52
N THR A 40 2.56 -21.83 8.26
CA THR A 40 2.53 -21.95 9.71
C THR A 40 1.16 -22.38 10.21
N GLY A 41 1.16 -23.46 10.95
CA GLY A 41 0.05 -23.96 11.76
C GLY A 41 0.58 -24.78 12.93
N PRO A 42 -0.27 -25.20 13.88
CA PRO A 42 0.16 -26.00 15.03
C PRO A 42 0.78 -27.35 14.63
N CYS A 43 0.53 -27.83 13.42
CA CYS A 43 1.04 -29.11 12.90
C CYS A 43 2.39 -28.98 12.17
N VAL A 44 2.68 -27.81 11.56
CA VAL A 44 3.94 -27.52 10.86
C VAL A 44 4.27 -26.03 10.94
N ALA A 45 5.53 -25.71 11.21
CA ALA A 45 6.07 -24.36 11.08
C ALA A 45 7.31 -24.44 10.19
N ASN A 46 7.11 -24.19 8.89
CA ASN A 46 8.18 -24.16 7.91
C ASN A 46 7.95 -23.01 6.93
N GLY A 47 9.02 -22.52 6.35
CA GLY A 47 8.96 -21.48 5.34
C GLY A 47 10.31 -21.32 4.69
N GLU A 48 10.34 -20.53 3.63
CA GLU A 48 11.57 -20.27 2.87
C GLU A 48 12.37 -19.09 3.44
N VAL A 49 12.20 -18.84 4.74
CA VAL A 49 12.86 -17.74 5.46
C VAL A 49 14.37 -17.91 5.38
N GLY A 50 15.07 -16.86 4.94
CA GLY A 50 16.52 -16.89 4.73
C GLY A 50 16.96 -17.59 3.44
N LEU A 51 16.05 -18.15 2.64
CA LEU A 51 16.34 -18.73 1.32
C LEU A 51 15.85 -17.83 0.18
N VAL A 52 14.60 -17.37 0.27
CA VAL A 52 13.96 -16.44 -0.67
C VAL A 52 13.09 -15.42 0.07
N GLY A 53 12.15 -14.75 -0.61
CA GLY A 53 11.26 -13.74 -0.02
C GLY A 53 11.85 -12.34 0.04
N ASP A 54 12.97 -12.10 -0.61
CA ASP A 54 13.61 -10.78 -0.69
C ASP A 54 13.05 -9.91 -1.83
N GLN A 55 12.02 -10.37 -2.54
CA GLN A 55 11.29 -9.62 -3.57
C GLN A 55 9.81 -9.50 -3.24
N ALA A 56 9.24 -8.33 -3.54
CA ALA A 56 7.80 -8.09 -3.47
C ALA A 56 7.31 -7.14 -4.57
N ILE A 57 6.04 -7.29 -4.96
CA ILE A 57 5.30 -6.32 -5.77
C ILE A 57 4.19 -5.74 -4.90
N LEU A 58 4.21 -4.42 -4.72
CA LEU A 58 3.20 -3.67 -3.99
C LEU A 58 2.41 -2.84 -5.00
N ALA A 59 1.08 -2.88 -4.94
CA ALA A 59 0.23 -2.15 -5.87
C ALA A 59 -0.93 -1.48 -5.14
N TRP A 60 -1.10 -0.19 -5.40
CA TRP A 60 -2.20 0.61 -4.89
C TRP A 60 -3.05 1.09 -6.05
N LYS A 61 -4.37 0.95 -5.94
CA LYS A 61 -5.34 1.58 -6.83
C LYS A 61 -6.23 2.48 -5.99
N VAL A 62 -6.07 3.78 -6.16
CA VAL A 62 -6.87 4.77 -5.43
C VAL A 62 -8.25 4.83 -6.08
N THR A 63 -9.30 4.53 -5.31
CA THR A 63 -10.69 4.69 -5.75
C THR A 63 -11.17 6.11 -5.49
N GLU A 64 -10.83 6.66 -4.34
CA GLU A 64 -11.23 8.00 -3.90
C GLU A 64 -10.16 8.59 -2.97
N GLY A 65 -9.74 9.84 -3.21
CA GLY A 65 -8.94 10.58 -2.23
C GLY A 65 -8.05 11.65 -2.84
N ASN A 66 -7.49 12.47 -1.95
CA ASN A 66 -6.50 13.48 -2.29
C ASN A 66 -5.25 13.27 -1.44
N TRP A 67 -4.09 13.47 -2.04
CA TRP A 67 -2.82 13.51 -1.33
C TRP A 67 -2.29 14.94 -1.34
N LYS A 68 -2.24 15.60 -0.17
CA LYS A 68 -1.76 16.99 -0.04
C LYS A 68 -2.42 17.96 -1.03
N GLY A 69 -3.72 17.80 -1.24
CA GLY A 69 -4.53 18.63 -2.15
C GLY A 69 -4.53 18.20 -3.62
N VAL A 70 -3.75 17.18 -3.99
CA VAL A 70 -3.75 16.61 -5.36
C VAL A 70 -4.66 15.40 -5.42
N THR A 71 -5.65 15.41 -6.30
CA THR A 71 -6.55 14.26 -6.47
C THR A 71 -5.84 13.07 -7.11
N LEU A 72 -5.95 11.92 -6.45
CA LEU A 72 -5.40 10.64 -6.92
C LEU A 72 -6.49 9.65 -7.34
N SER A 73 -7.76 10.03 -7.23
CA SER A 73 -8.91 9.17 -7.56
C SER A 73 -8.79 8.55 -8.95
N GLY A 74 -8.95 7.22 -9.01
CA GLY A 74 -8.90 6.43 -10.24
C GLY A 74 -7.49 6.08 -10.73
N LEU A 75 -6.42 6.55 -10.07
CA LEU A 75 -5.03 6.30 -10.46
C LEU A 75 -4.40 5.14 -9.67
N GLY A 76 -3.41 4.50 -10.30
CA GLY A 76 -2.60 3.45 -9.69
C GLY A 76 -1.14 3.81 -9.49
N VAL A 77 -0.49 3.11 -8.57
CA VAL A 77 0.97 3.09 -8.44
C VAL A 77 1.42 1.68 -8.07
N VAL A 78 2.50 1.21 -8.69
CA VAL A 78 3.10 -0.10 -8.42
C VAL A 78 4.55 0.07 -8.04
N ALA A 79 4.99 -0.64 -7.01
CA ALA A 79 6.37 -0.76 -6.61
C ALA A 79 6.86 -2.20 -6.78
N VAL A 80 7.98 -2.37 -7.47
CA VAL A 80 8.71 -3.64 -7.53
C VAL A 80 9.94 -3.52 -6.64
N VAL A 81 9.97 -4.29 -5.56
CA VAL A 81 10.93 -4.16 -4.46
C VAL A 81 11.89 -5.34 -4.42
N LYS A 82 13.17 -5.05 -4.19
CA LYS A 82 14.22 -6.02 -3.85
C LYS A 82 14.88 -5.60 -2.54
N ALA A 83 14.66 -6.37 -1.50
CA ALA A 83 15.26 -6.25 -0.17
C ALA A 83 16.60 -7.01 -0.08
N SER A 84 17.28 -6.85 1.04
CA SER A 84 18.53 -7.55 1.38
C SER A 84 18.33 -8.88 2.11
N ALA A 85 17.15 -9.09 2.71
CA ALA A 85 16.73 -10.33 3.35
C ALA A 85 15.21 -10.54 3.17
N THR A 86 14.67 -11.65 3.71
CA THR A 86 13.26 -12.03 3.61
C THR A 86 12.33 -10.96 4.18
N LEU A 87 11.34 -10.53 3.39
CA LEU A 87 10.36 -9.52 3.73
C LEU A 87 9.28 -10.06 4.68
N GLY A 88 9.21 -9.48 5.88
CA GLY A 88 8.25 -9.87 6.93
C GLY A 88 8.84 -10.80 7.99
N ASP A 89 10.07 -11.26 7.83
CA ASP A 89 10.78 -12.04 8.84
C ASP A 89 10.92 -11.22 10.14
N PRO A 90 10.36 -11.67 11.28
CA PRO A 90 10.42 -10.94 12.53
C PRO A 90 11.81 -10.97 13.19
N PHE A 91 12.74 -11.82 12.71
CA PHE A 91 14.04 -12.02 13.34
C PHE A 91 15.20 -11.32 12.61
N HIS A 92 15.00 -10.90 11.36
CA HIS A 92 16.05 -10.24 10.57
C HIS A 92 15.58 -8.92 9.98
N ASN A 93 16.54 -8.04 9.68
CA ASN A 93 16.28 -6.77 9.04
C ASN A 93 16.30 -6.94 7.50
N PRO A 94 15.21 -6.70 6.77
CA PRO A 94 15.20 -6.79 5.31
C PRO A 94 15.93 -5.64 4.61
N TYR A 95 16.25 -4.55 5.31
CA TYR A 95 16.84 -3.34 4.73
C TYR A 95 18.38 -3.41 4.59
N PRO A 96 18.96 -2.78 3.55
CA PRO A 96 18.33 -1.85 2.61
C PRO A 96 17.50 -2.54 1.52
N ALA A 97 16.46 -1.85 1.06
CA ALA A 97 15.68 -2.23 -0.12
C ALA A 97 15.95 -1.29 -1.28
N LYS A 98 15.83 -1.79 -2.51
CA LYS A 98 15.80 -1.03 -3.75
C LYS A 98 14.44 -1.22 -4.41
N ALA A 99 13.92 -0.18 -5.03
CA ALA A 99 12.63 -0.26 -5.70
C ALA A 99 12.62 0.38 -7.08
N VAL A 100 11.81 -0.19 -7.96
CA VAL A 100 11.34 0.45 -9.19
C VAL A 100 9.90 0.88 -8.96
N LEU A 101 9.59 2.15 -9.21
CA LEU A 101 8.22 2.64 -9.20
C LEU A 101 7.66 2.69 -10.61
N ILE A 102 6.43 2.23 -10.79
CA ILE A 102 5.65 2.37 -12.02
C ILE A 102 4.45 3.25 -11.67
N LEU A 103 4.39 4.40 -12.31
CA LEU A 103 3.33 5.39 -12.12
C LEU A 103 2.31 5.28 -13.26
N ASP A 104 1.04 5.50 -12.96
CA ASP A 104 -0.03 5.46 -13.96
C ASP A 104 0.23 6.47 -15.09
N GLU A 105 0.21 6.03 -16.33
CA GLU A 105 0.42 6.90 -17.50
C GLU A 105 -0.66 7.96 -17.66
N ARG A 106 -1.86 7.72 -17.11
CA ARG A 106 -2.99 8.66 -17.13
C ARG A 106 -2.77 9.85 -16.20
N ALA A 107 -1.81 9.76 -15.26
CA ALA A 107 -1.54 10.79 -14.29
C ALA A 107 -0.81 12.00 -14.91
N THR A 108 -1.25 13.20 -14.54
CA THR A 108 -0.51 14.44 -14.83
C THR A 108 0.84 14.47 -14.13
N ALA A 109 1.72 15.41 -14.48
CA ALA A 109 3.01 15.55 -13.81
C ALA A 109 2.88 15.78 -12.30
N GLU A 110 1.90 16.57 -11.88
CA GLU A 110 1.61 16.83 -10.47
C GLU A 110 1.08 15.57 -9.76
N GLN A 111 0.15 14.85 -10.40
CA GLN A 111 -0.38 13.59 -9.87
C GLN A 111 0.70 12.51 -9.77
N ARG A 112 1.63 12.42 -10.72
CA ARG A 112 2.77 11.48 -10.65
C ARG A 112 3.67 11.76 -9.46
N LYS A 113 3.92 13.04 -9.17
CA LYS A 113 4.67 13.43 -7.96
C LYS A 113 3.89 13.02 -6.71
N ALA A 114 2.59 13.31 -6.65
CA ALA A 114 1.75 12.96 -5.52
C ALA A 114 1.62 11.44 -5.31
N LEU A 115 1.45 10.63 -6.37
CA LEU A 115 1.45 9.17 -6.31
C LEU A 115 2.76 8.60 -5.76
N ARG A 116 3.89 9.15 -6.20
CA ARG A 116 5.20 8.77 -5.68
C ARG A 116 5.30 9.07 -4.20
N GLU A 117 4.94 10.27 -3.77
CA GLU A 117 4.99 10.66 -2.36
C GLU A 117 4.05 9.82 -1.49
N PHE A 118 2.83 9.54 -1.98
CA PHE A 118 1.88 8.65 -1.33
C PHE A 118 2.47 7.25 -1.14
N ALA A 119 2.97 6.62 -2.22
CA ALA A 119 3.55 5.29 -2.14
C ALA A 119 4.74 5.25 -1.18
N GLN A 120 5.63 6.25 -1.23
CA GLN A 120 6.77 6.35 -0.33
C GLN A 120 6.35 6.54 1.14
N SER A 121 5.24 7.24 1.39
CA SER A 121 4.67 7.35 2.74
C SER A 121 4.07 6.03 3.21
N ALA A 122 3.38 5.30 2.34
CA ALA A 122 2.72 4.04 2.68
C ALA A 122 3.74 2.90 2.94
N ALA A 123 4.76 2.78 2.10
CA ALA A 123 5.73 1.69 2.17
C ALA A 123 7.05 2.02 2.90
N GLY A 124 7.19 3.26 3.37
CA GLY A 124 8.30 3.69 4.22
C GLY A 124 9.69 3.30 3.69
N GLU A 125 10.44 2.55 4.50
CA GLU A 125 11.82 2.15 4.22
C GLU A 125 11.98 1.32 2.92
N LEU A 126 10.93 0.61 2.48
CA LEU A 126 10.95 -0.18 1.23
C LEU A 126 11.14 0.70 -0.01
N LEU A 127 10.66 1.95 0.03
CA LEU A 127 10.73 2.91 -1.08
C LEU A 127 11.65 4.11 -0.79
N LYS A 128 12.53 3.97 0.20
CA LYS A 128 13.55 4.98 0.52
C LYS A 128 14.58 5.11 -0.62
N ASN A 129 14.91 4.02 -1.30
CA ASN A 129 15.87 3.97 -2.39
C ASN A 129 15.20 3.52 -3.71
N VAL A 130 14.47 4.45 -4.33
CA VAL A 130 13.90 4.26 -5.66
C VAL A 130 15.01 4.43 -6.70
N VAL A 131 15.39 3.33 -7.35
CA VAL A 131 16.49 3.30 -8.34
C VAL A 131 16.03 3.61 -9.75
N ARG A 132 14.72 3.51 -10.02
CA ARG A 132 14.13 3.77 -11.33
C ARG A 132 12.65 4.12 -11.19
N VAL A 133 12.16 5.00 -12.06
CA VAL A 133 10.74 5.36 -12.17
C VAL A 133 10.32 5.17 -13.61
N GLU A 134 9.22 4.45 -13.80
CA GLU A 134 8.60 4.14 -15.09
C GLU A 134 7.18 4.68 -15.13
N THR A 135 6.64 4.82 -16.34
CA THR A 135 5.23 5.15 -16.58
C THR A 135 4.59 4.10 -17.46
N ALA A 136 3.42 3.60 -17.08
CA ALA A 136 2.67 2.65 -17.87
C ALA A 136 1.18 2.65 -17.51
N ALA A 137 0.34 2.08 -18.37
CA ALA A 137 -1.02 1.70 -18.04
C ALA A 137 -1.04 0.72 -16.85
N ILE A 138 -1.80 1.05 -15.81
CA ILE A 138 -1.97 0.22 -14.61
C ILE A 138 -3.44 -0.17 -14.48
N HIS A 139 -3.67 -1.48 -14.45
CA HIS A 139 -4.97 -2.08 -14.19
C HIS A 139 -4.84 -3.02 -13.01
N LEU A 140 -5.54 -2.70 -11.92
CA LEU A 140 -5.69 -3.56 -10.75
C LEU A 140 -7.17 -3.86 -10.52
N GLU A 141 -7.49 -5.13 -10.39
CA GLU A 141 -8.81 -5.64 -10.01
C GLU A 141 -8.63 -6.58 -8.83
N VAL A 142 -9.31 -6.29 -7.72
CA VAL A 142 -9.38 -7.15 -6.54
C VAL A 142 -10.78 -7.74 -6.47
N GLY A 143 -10.86 -9.07 -6.47
CA GLY A 143 -12.10 -9.81 -6.41
C GLY A 143 -12.83 -9.59 -5.09
N GLN A 144 -14.15 -9.49 -5.17
CA GLN A 144 -15.07 -9.27 -4.05
C GLN A 144 -16.11 -10.40 -4.02
N GLY A 145 -16.79 -10.58 -2.88
CA GLY A 145 -17.80 -11.63 -2.71
C GLY A 145 -17.23 -13.01 -3.00
N ASP A 146 -17.87 -13.75 -3.91
CA ASP A 146 -17.46 -15.11 -4.32
C ASP A 146 -16.07 -15.17 -4.96
N SER A 147 -15.54 -14.04 -5.44
CA SER A 147 -14.19 -13.94 -6.01
C SER A 147 -13.16 -13.39 -5.02
N HIS A 148 -13.50 -13.26 -3.73
CA HIS A 148 -12.57 -12.78 -2.73
C HIS A 148 -11.28 -13.62 -2.71
N GLY A 149 -10.13 -12.97 -2.59
CA GLY A 149 -8.80 -13.58 -2.71
C GLY A 149 -8.25 -13.70 -4.14
N ALA A 150 -9.08 -13.56 -5.17
CA ALA A 150 -8.60 -13.40 -6.54
C ALA A 150 -8.21 -11.95 -6.82
N ALA A 151 -7.11 -11.73 -7.53
CA ALA A 151 -6.66 -10.41 -7.95
C ALA A 151 -5.96 -10.49 -9.30
N LYS A 152 -6.08 -9.43 -10.10
CA LYS A 152 -5.38 -9.27 -11.38
C LYS A 152 -4.71 -7.91 -11.41
N LEU A 153 -3.40 -7.91 -11.63
CA LEU A 153 -2.60 -6.71 -11.85
C LEU A 153 -1.93 -6.78 -13.22
N VAL A 154 -2.01 -5.70 -13.98
CA VAL A 154 -1.20 -5.47 -15.17
C VAL A 154 -0.64 -4.06 -15.07
N ALA A 155 0.70 -3.94 -15.05
CA ALA A 155 1.42 -2.67 -15.04
C ALA A 155 2.33 -2.61 -16.27
N GLY A 156 1.74 -2.26 -17.42
CA GLY A 156 2.40 -2.30 -18.72
C GLY A 156 3.15 -3.61 -18.99
N PRO A 157 4.37 -3.55 -19.55
CA PRO A 157 5.21 -4.72 -19.78
C PRO A 157 6.01 -5.17 -18.54
N PHE A 158 5.92 -4.45 -17.42
CA PHE A 158 6.84 -4.61 -16.29
C PHE A 158 6.38 -5.63 -15.26
N ALA A 159 5.07 -5.69 -14.97
CA ALA A 159 4.53 -6.61 -13.98
C ALA A 159 3.14 -7.13 -14.38
N ARG A 160 2.93 -8.42 -14.16
CA ARG A 160 1.64 -9.10 -14.32
C ARG A 160 1.44 -10.08 -13.18
N ILE A 161 0.35 -9.92 -12.42
CA ILE A 161 -0.06 -10.83 -11.36
C ILE A 161 -1.47 -11.33 -11.68
N ALA A 162 -1.68 -12.62 -11.44
CA ALA A 162 -3.00 -13.22 -11.41
C ALA A 162 -3.04 -14.22 -10.26
N THR A 163 -3.95 -14.02 -9.31
CA THR A 163 -4.24 -14.98 -8.26
C THR A 163 -5.63 -15.58 -8.47
N ARG A 164 -5.93 -16.64 -7.72
CA ARG A 164 -7.26 -17.22 -7.60
C ARG A 164 -7.69 -17.16 -6.15
N SER A 165 -9.00 -17.24 -5.92
CA SER A 165 -9.53 -17.49 -4.58
C SER A 165 -8.98 -18.81 -4.04
N LEU A 166 -8.73 -18.83 -2.73
CA LEU A 166 -8.41 -20.05 -2.01
C LEU A 166 -9.60 -21.00 -2.03
N CYS A 167 -9.35 -22.29 -2.05
CA CYS A 167 -10.35 -23.35 -2.03
C CYS A 167 -10.04 -24.37 -0.92
N LYS A 168 -10.91 -25.37 -0.80
CA LYS A 168 -10.80 -26.45 0.20
C LYS A 168 -9.53 -27.31 0.09
N ASP A 169 -8.74 -27.14 -0.96
CA ASP A 169 -7.50 -27.90 -1.16
C ASP A 169 -6.25 -27.05 -0.83
N ASP A 170 -6.42 -25.79 -0.40
CA ASP A 170 -5.35 -24.86 -0.02
C ASP A 170 -5.10 -24.78 1.49
N HIS A 171 -5.77 -25.61 2.29
CA HIS A 171 -5.47 -25.77 3.71
C HIS A 171 -4.75 -27.10 3.92
N LEU A 172 -3.67 -27.09 4.71
CA LEU A 172 -2.87 -28.27 4.96
C LEU A 172 -3.45 -29.08 6.13
N CYS A 173 -3.84 -28.39 7.20
CA CYS A 173 -4.37 -28.97 8.43
C CYS A 173 -5.57 -28.18 9.02
N GLY A 174 -5.93 -27.04 8.43
CA GLY A 174 -7.10 -26.25 8.84
C GLY A 174 -6.92 -25.39 10.09
N ASN A 175 -5.68 -25.21 10.55
CA ASN A 175 -5.31 -24.36 11.68
C ASN A 175 -4.21 -23.35 11.30
N GLU A 176 -4.17 -22.95 10.03
CA GLU A 176 -3.24 -21.95 9.52
C GLU A 176 -3.64 -20.55 9.98
N PHE A 177 -2.66 -19.67 10.15
CA PHE A 177 -2.88 -18.26 10.45
C PHE A 177 -1.96 -17.39 9.58
N VAL A 178 -2.28 -16.10 9.46
CA VAL A 178 -1.43 -15.14 8.74
C VAL A 178 -0.14 -14.94 9.53
N TYR A 179 0.95 -15.55 9.07
CA TYR A 179 2.26 -15.45 9.73
C TYR A 179 2.92 -14.10 9.51
N TYR A 180 2.92 -13.64 8.25
CA TYR A 180 3.45 -12.35 7.88
C TYR A 180 2.33 -11.33 7.73
N PRO A 181 2.27 -10.29 8.59
CA PRO A 181 1.35 -9.18 8.39
C PRO A 181 1.73 -8.43 7.10
N PRO A 182 0.81 -7.67 6.48
CA PRO A 182 1.10 -6.81 5.33
C PRO A 182 2.35 -5.93 5.55
N LEU A 183 3.12 -5.65 4.49
CA LEU A 183 4.34 -4.85 4.59
C LEU A 183 4.07 -3.35 4.83
N VAL A 184 2.83 -2.93 4.64
CA VAL A 184 2.41 -1.53 4.72
C VAL A 184 1.20 -1.42 5.64
N GLU A 185 1.10 -0.28 6.32
CA GLU A 185 0.00 0.08 7.22
C GLU A 185 -1.01 1.02 6.54
#